data_AF-A0A835KFG4-F1
#
_entry.id   AF-A0A835KFG4-F1
#
_cell.length_a   1.000
_cell.length_b   1.000
_cell.length_c   1.000
_cell.angle_alpha   90.00
_cell.angle_beta   90.00
_cell.angle_gamma   90.00
#
_symmetry.space_group_name_H-M   'P 1'
#
loop_
_entity.id
_entity.type
_entity.pdbx_description
1 polymer ?
#
loop_
_entity_poly.entity_id
_entity_poly.type
_entity_poly.pdbx_seq_one_letter_code
_entity_poly.pdbx_strand_id
1 'polypeptide(L)'
;MDTKYHYRTVEDDIIVNQLDSPEIVDDFELGQDEAVDIEDVEVNKQKLRRRIDQYKIELKNPCRPGKKLLVLDIDYTLFDHRSTAETPLELMRPYLHEFLTAVYAEYDIMIWSATRNFMMNLQNGLVISPFRKAHANRDNDLELVKLAHYLLAIADLDDLSVLDHKIWEFFAEELSDVPE
;
A
#
# COMPACT_ATOMS: atom_id res chain seq x y z
N MET A 1 -38.18 38.39 -6.68
CA MET A 1 -38.02 36.93 -6.80
C MET A 1 -36.71 36.71 -7.53
N ASP A 2 -35.65 36.36 -6.80
CA ASP A 2 -34.37 35.97 -7.39
C ASP A 2 -33.85 34.77 -6.61
N THR A 3 -34.03 33.58 -7.18
CA THR A 3 -33.45 32.33 -6.69
C THR A 3 -32.02 32.22 -7.22
N LYS A 4 -31.04 32.58 -6.38
CA LYS A 4 -29.63 32.28 -6.64
C LYS A 4 -29.38 30.80 -6.35
N TYR A 5 -29.22 30.00 -7.39
CA TYR A 5 -28.73 28.63 -7.27
C TYR A 5 -27.28 28.66 -6.79
N HIS A 6 -27.04 28.15 -5.58
CA HIS A 6 -25.71 27.94 -5.03
C HIS A 6 -25.24 26.56 -5.52
N TYR A 7 -24.35 26.53 -6.51
CA TYR A 7 -23.66 25.31 -6.89
C TYR A 7 -22.63 25.01 -5.79
N ARG A 8 -22.86 23.96 -5.00
CA ARG A 8 -21.82 23.35 -4.17
C ARG A 8 -20.98 22.45 -5.08
N THR A 9 -19.69 22.74 -5.18
CA THR A 9 -18.69 21.84 -5.73
C THR A 9 -18.32 20.81 -4.67
N VAL A 10 -18.02 19.58 -5.10
CA VAL A 10 -17.70 18.40 -4.25
C VAL A 10 -16.43 18.59 -3.41
N GLU A 11 -15.71 19.69 -3.62
CA GLU A 11 -14.44 20.03 -2.96
C GLU A 11 -14.65 20.61 -1.55
N ASP A 12 -15.83 21.13 -1.22
CA ASP A 12 -16.08 21.79 0.08
C ASP A 12 -16.50 20.84 1.22
N ASP A 13 -16.71 19.54 0.94
CA ASP A 13 -17.16 18.56 1.94
C ASP A 13 -16.02 17.65 2.49
N ILE A 14 -14.74 17.94 2.19
CA ILE A 14 -13.59 17.07 2.57
C ILE A 14 -12.80 17.59 3.79
N ILE A 15 -13.30 18.59 4.53
CA ILE A 15 -12.67 18.98 5.81
C ILE A 15 -13.41 18.31 6.97
N VAL A 16 -13.10 17.03 7.17
CA VAL A 16 -13.41 16.34 8.42
C VAL A 16 -12.27 16.65 9.40
N ASN A 17 -12.57 17.20 10.57
CA ASN A 17 -11.58 17.36 11.64
C ASN A 17 -11.04 15.97 12.04
N GLN A 18 -9.83 15.64 11.61
CA GLN A 18 -9.20 14.31 11.70
C GLN A 18 -8.70 13.93 13.12
N LEU A 19 -8.84 14.82 14.11
CA LEU A 19 -8.39 14.58 15.49
C LEU A 19 -9.17 13.47 16.21
N ASP A 20 -10.38 13.15 15.76
CA ASP A 20 -11.25 12.12 16.38
C ASP A 20 -11.31 10.81 15.59
N SER A 21 -10.43 10.60 14.59
CA SER A 21 -10.44 9.35 13.84
C SER A 21 -9.86 8.22 14.71
N PRO A 22 -10.59 7.10 14.91
CA PRO A 22 -10.15 6.03 15.79
C PRO A 22 -8.75 5.51 15.41
N GLU A 23 -8.09 4.91 16.40
CA GLU A 23 -6.82 4.22 16.20
C GLU A 23 -6.99 3.17 15.10
N ILE A 24 -6.23 3.31 14.01
CA ILE A 24 -6.29 2.38 12.88
C ILE A 24 -5.71 1.05 13.35
N VAL A 25 -6.62 0.11 13.61
CA VAL A 25 -6.36 -1.31 13.82
C VAL A 25 -5.89 -1.90 12.49
N ASP A 26 -4.86 -2.75 12.53
CA ASP A 26 -4.40 -3.46 11.34
C ASP A 26 -5.46 -4.48 10.90
N ASP A 27 -6.04 -4.25 9.72
CA ASP A 27 -7.04 -5.15 9.14
C ASP A 27 -6.44 -6.54 8.79
N PHE A 28 -5.10 -6.69 8.79
CA PHE A 28 -4.41 -7.96 8.53
C PHE A 28 -4.20 -8.85 9.77
N GLU A 29 -4.38 -8.34 10.99
CA GLU A 29 -4.26 -9.13 12.23
C GLU A 29 -5.53 -9.96 12.52
N LEU A 30 -5.97 -10.78 11.55
CA LEU A 30 -6.92 -11.86 11.85
C LEU A 30 -6.14 -13.02 12.48
N GLY A 31 -6.58 -13.49 13.65
CA GLY A 31 -6.09 -14.74 14.22
C GLY A 31 -6.23 -15.87 13.20
N GLN A 32 -5.32 -16.85 13.19
CA GLN A 32 -5.34 -17.96 12.21
C GLN A 32 -6.68 -18.71 12.15
N ASP A 33 -7.51 -18.61 13.19
CA ASP A 33 -8.84 -19.20 13.29
C ASP A 33 -9.99 -18.32 12.74
N GLU A 34 -9.73 -17.07 12.32
CA GLU A 34 -10.73 -16.09 11.83
C GLU A 34 -10.59 -15.74 10.34
N ALA A 35 -9.55 -16.21 9.65
CA ALA A 35 -9.39 -16.02 8.21
C ALA A 35 -10.41 -16.86 7.45
N VAL A 36 -11.61 -16.30 7.23
CA VAL A 36 -12.59 -16.87 6.31
C VAL A 36 -12.04 -16.68 4.90
N ASP A 37 -11.86 -17.78 4.17
CA ASP A 37 -11.57 -17.72 2.75
C ASP A 37 -12.78 -17.11 2.01
N ILE A 38 -12.71 -15.79 1.82
CA ILE A 38 -13.74 -15.01 1.15
C ILE A 38 -13.49 -14.88 -0.36
N GLU A 39 -12.38 -15.42 -0.88
CA GLU A 39 -12.01 -15.36 -2.30
C GLU A 39 -13.04 -16.13 -3.14
N ASP A 40 -13.38 -17.33 -2.69
CA ASP A 40 -14.28 -18.23 -3.40
C ASP A 40 -15.78 -17.95 -3.18
N VAL A 41 -16.11 -16.92 -2.42
CA VAL A 41 -17.50 -16.51 -2.17
C VAL A 41 -18.10 -15.90 -3.44
N GLU A 42 -19.12 -16.55 -3.99
CA GLU A 42 -19.77 -16.14 -5.25
C GLU A 42 -20.25 -14.68 -5.23
N VAL A 43 -20.69 -14.18 -4.08
CA VAL A 43 -21.08 -12.77 -3.90
C VAL A 43 -19.89 -11.83 -4.14
N ASN A 44 -18.68 -12.19 -3.69
CA ASN A 44 -17.47 -11.41 -3.91
C ASN A 44 -16.99 -11.50 -5.36
N LYS A 45 -17.08 -12.68 -5.99
CA LYS A 45 -16.82 -12.85 -7.42
C LYS A 45 -17.74 -11.98 -8.29
N GLN A 46 -19.03 -11.94 -7.98
CA GLN A 46 -19.99 -11.06 -8.67
C GLN A 46 -19.68 -9.58 -8.44
N LYS A 47 -19.31 -9.22 -7.22
CA LYS A 47 -18.85 -7.86 -6.90
C LYS A 47 -17.64 -7.50 -7.75
N LEU A 48 -16.62 -8.35 -7.82
CA LEU A 48 -15.40 -8.14 -8.61
C LEU A 48 -15.72 -7.99 -10.10
N ARG A 49 -16.51 -8.90 -10.69
CA ARG A 49 -16.95 -8.81 -12.10
C ARG A 49 -17.59 -7.47 -12.43
N ARG A 50 -18.50 -7.00 -11.58
CA ARG A 50 -19.11 -5.66 -11.75
C ARG A 50 -18.09 -4.53 -11.75
N ARG A 51 -17.04 -4.59 -10.91
CA ARG A 51 -15.97 -3.57 -10.91
C ARG A 51 -15.15 -3.66 -12.20
N ILE A 52 -14.80 -4.86 -12.64
CA ILE A 52 -14.05 -5.07 -13.90
C ILE A 52 -14.82 -4.48 -15.08
N ASP A 53 -16.14 -4.67 -15.13
CA ASP A 53 -16.97 -4.18 -16.24
C ASP A 53 -17.17 -2.66 -16.23
N GLN A 54 -17.21 -2.04 -15.04
CA GLN A 54 -17.61 -0.64 -14.87
C GLN A 54 -16.43 0.31 -14.66
N TYR A 55 -15.35 -0.18 -14.03
CA TYR A 55 -14.23 0.65 -13.64
C TYR A 55 -13.22 0.74 -14.78
N LYS A 56 -13.00 1.96 -15.28
CA LYS A 56 -11.99 2.22 -16.28
C LYS A 56 -10.69 2.63 -15.59
N ILE A 57 -9.69 1.76 -15.67
CA ILE A 57 -8.33 2.07 -15.20
C ILE A 57 -7.72 3.11 -16.13
N GLU A 58 -7.27 4.23 -15.58
CA GLU A 58 -6.46 5.21 -16.28
C GLU A 58 -4.97 4.87 -16.10
N LEU A 59 -4.38 4.26 -17.12
CA LEU A 59 -2.95 3.99 -17.13
C LEU A 59 -2.17 5.28 -17.40
N LYS A 60 -1.36 5.70 -16.43
CA LYS A 60 -0.41 6.81 -16.63
C LYS A 60 0.77 6.39 -17.52
N ASN A 61 1.25 5.16 -17.31
CA ASN A 61 2.30 4.53 -18.11
C ASN A 61 1.84 3.13 -18.52
N PRO A 62 2.22 2.65 -19.73
CA PRO A 62 1.93 1.28 -20.13
C PRO A 62 2.75 0.28 -19.32
N CYS A 63 2.20 -0.93 -19.11
CA CYS A 63 2.94 -2.03 -18.49
C CYS A 63 4.13 -2.43 -19.37
N ARG A 64 5.25 -2.74 -18.75
CA ARG A 64 6.50 -3.13 -19.43
C ARG A 64 6.54 -4.64 -19.63
N PRO A 65 6.95 -5.14 -20.82
CA PRO A 65 7.03 -6.57 -21.07
C PRO A 65 7.92 -7.29 -20.06
N GLY A 66 7.41 -8.39 -19.48
CA GLY A 66 8.15 -9.24 -18.56
C GLY A 66 8.32 -8.70 -17.14
N LYS A 67 7.81 -7.51 -16.82
CA LYS A 67 7.88 -6.95 -15.46
C LYS A 67 6.68 -7.39 -14.62
N LYS A 68 6.93 -7.67 -13.34
CA LYS A 68 5.89 -8.05 -12.37
C LYS A 68 5.11 -6.80 -11.93
N LEU A 69 3.97 -6.99 -11.27
CA LEU A 69 3.18 -5.88 -10.73
C LEU A 69 3.38 -5.77 -9.22
N LEU A 70 3.78 -4.60 -8.75
CA LEU A 70 3.80 -4.22 -7.34
C LEU A 70 2.66 -3.24 -7.08
N VAL A 71 1.77 -3.60 -6.16
CA VAL A 71 0.66 -2.75 -5.74
C VAL A 71 0.97 -2.17 -4.37
N LEU A 72 0.96 -0.84 -4.25
CA LEU A 72 1.32 -0.12 -3.03
C LEU A 72 0.14 0.67 -2.50
N ASP A 73 -0.18 0.46 -1.23
CA ASP A 73 -1.02 1.40 -0.48
C ASP A 73 -0.25 2.71 -0.21
N ILE A 74 -0.96 3.77 0.16
CA ILE A 74 -0.37 5.08 0.48
C ILE A 74 -0.30 5.28 2.00
N ASP A 75 -1.44 5.12 2.68
CA ASP A 75 -1.61 5.60 4.04
C ASP A 75 -0.86 4.69 5.02
N TYR A 76 0.10 5.26 5.74
CA TYR A 76 1.08 4.57 6.59
C TYR A 76 2.00 3.56 5.87
N THR A 77 1.80 3.33 4.57
CA THR A 77 2.73 2.56 3.75
C THR A 77 3.86 3.48 3.25
N LEU A 78 3.49 4.56 2.55
CA LEU A 78 4.43 5.52 1.94
C LEU A 78 4.42 6.89 2.63
N PHE A 79 3.34 7.23 3.34
CA PHE A 79 3.17 8.52 4.00
C PHE A 79 2.49 8.42 5.37
N ASP A 80 2.88 9.28 6.29
CA ASP A 80 2.10 9.59 7.49
C ASP A 80 1.03 10.61 7.14
N HIS A 81 -0.18 10.13 6.83
CA HIS A 81 -1.30 10.99 6.44
C HIS A 81 -1.99 11.71 7.61
N ARG A 82 -1.60 11.44 8.87
CA ARG A 82 -2.27 12.00 10.06
C ARG A 82 -1.47 13.07 10.77
N SER A 83 -0.14 13.05 10.69
CA SER A 83 0.67 14.10 11.29
C SER A 83 0.52 15.42 10.52
N THR A 84 0.51 16.53 11.24
CA THR A 84 0.57 17.86 10.65
C THR A 84 2.02 18.18 10.26
N ALA A 85 2.24 18.80 9.11
CA ALA A 85 3.56 19.22 8.65
C ALA A 85 3.47 20.54 7.87
N GLU A 86 4.58 21.25 7.77
CA GLU A 86 4.66 22.44 6.91
C GLU A 86 4.77 22.05 5.43
N THR A 87 5.43 20.91 5.17
CA THR A 87 5.62 20.37 3.82
C THR A 87 5.25 18.88 3.74
N PRO A 88 4.75 18.37 2.60
CA PRO A 88 4.50 16.94 2.41
C PRO A 88 5.76 16.07 2.55
N LEU A 89 6.95 16.64 2.35
CA LEU A 89 8.23 15.94 2.46
C LEU A 89 8.51 15.46 3.89
N GLU A 90 8.02 16.17 4.90
CA GLU A 90 8.14 15.77 6.31
C GLU A 90 7.30 14.52 6.63
N LEU A 91 6.19 14.33 5.90
CA LEU A 91 5.26 13.21 6.06
C LEU A 91 5.62 11.99 5.20
N MET A 92 6.53 12.17 4.25
CA MET A 92 7.03 11.10 3.39
C MET A 92 7.82 10.10 4.22
N ARG A 93 7.52 8.81 4.04
CA ARG A 93 8.31 7.74 4.64
C ARG A 93 9.76 7.83 4.13
N PRO A 94 10.78 7.72 4.99
CA PRO A 94 12.18 7.72 4.57
C PRO A 94 12.45 6.75 3.42
N TYR A 95 13.36 7.14 2.53
CA TYR A 95 13.79 6.36 1.36
C TYR A 95 12.71 6.09 0.30
N LEU A 96 11.59 6.83 0.31
CA LEU A 96 10.49 6.60 -0.64
C LEU A 96 10.95 6.62 -2.11
N HIS A 97 11.73 7.62 -2.51
CA HIS A 97 12.14 7.76 -3.91
C HIS A 97 13.16 6.71 -4.33
N GLU A 98 14.10 6.39 -3.44
CA GLU A 98 15.09 5.34 -3.60
C GLU A 98 14.41 3.98 -3.74
N PHE A 99 13.45 3.68 -2.85
CA PHE A 99 12.62 2.48 -2.91
C PHE A 99 11.89 2.37 -4.24
N LEU A 100 11.10 3.39 -4.63
CA LEU A 100 10.34 3.37 -5.88
C LEU A 100 11.25 3.22 -7.10
N THR A 101 12.42 3.87 -7.10
CA THR A 101 13.39 3.76 -8.18
C THR A 101 13.96 2.34 -8.28
N ALA A 102 14.36 1.76 -7.14
CA ALA A 102 14.93 0.43 -7.07
C ALA A 102 13.92 -0.63 -7.53
N VAL A 103 12.71 -0.65 -6.96
CA VAL A 103 11.70 -1.66 -7.32
C VAL A 103 11.17 -1.44 -8.73
N TYR A 104 11.16 -0.21 -9.25
CA TYR A 104 10.78 0.02 -10.64
C TYR A 104 11.71 -0.68 -11.64
N ALA A 105 12.95 -1.02 -11.27
CA ALA A 105 13.81 -1.85 -12.13
C ALA A 105 13.14 -3.18 -12.50
N GLU A 106 12.39 -3.79 -11.56
CA GLU A 106 11.80 -5.13 -11.71
C GLU A 106 10.27 -5.17 -11.75
N TYR A 107 9.61 -4.14 -11.23
CA TYR A 107 8.16 -4.09 -11.06
C TYR A 107 7.54 -2.88 -11.76
N ASP A 108 6.44 -3.09 -12.49
CA ASP A 108 5.47 -2.04 -12.73
C ASP A 108 4.75 -1.71 -11.43
N ILE A 109 4.47 -0.43 -11.19
CA ILE A 109 3.93 0.05 -9.92
C ILE A 109 2.49 0.51 -10.11
N MET A 110 1.59 0.01 -9.27
CA MET A 110 0.22 0.49 -9.12
C MET A 110 0.05 1.07 -7.73
N ILE A 111 -0.44 2.30 -7.64
CA ILE A 111 -0.82 2.90 -6.37
C ILE A 111 -2.29 2.62 -6.11
N TRP A 112 -2.59 2.02 -4.96
CA TRP A 112 -3.94 1.72 -4.52
C TRP A 112 -4.20 2.38 -3.16
N SER A 113 -4.71 3.61 -3.18
CA SER A 113 -5.22 4.26 -1.97
C SER A 113 -6.65 3.79 -1.70
N ALA A 114 -6.80 2.81 -0.81
CA ALA A 114 -8.09 2.38 -0.30
C ALA A 114 -8.22 2.78 1.18
N THR A 115 -9.35 3.34 1.56
CA THR A 115 -9.65 3.67 2.97
C THR A 115 -9.88 2.43 3.84
N ARG A 116 -9.97 1.23 3.24
CA ARG A 116 -10.07 -0.08 3.90
C ARG A 116 -9.39 -1.13 3.04
N ASN A 117 -8.53 -1.95 3.64
CA ASN A 117 -7.90 -3.07 2.96
C ASN A 117 -8.94 -4.18 2.75
N PHE A 118 -9.04 -4.69 1.52
CA PHE A 118 -9.96 -5.79 1.23
C PHE A 118 -9.17 -7.06 0.99
N MET A 119 -9.20 -7.95 1.98
CA MET A 119 -8.47 -9.22 2.02
C MET A 119 -9.11 -10.27 1.10
N MET A 120 -8.98 -10.12 -0.22
CA MET A 120 -9.37 -11.17 -1.19
C MET A 120 -8.19 -12.00 -1.71
N ASN A 121 -6.95 -11.63 -1.42
CA ASN A 121 -5.76 -12.36 -1.87
C ASN A 121 -4.66 -12.25 -0.82
N LEU A 122 -4.82 -12.99 0.29
CA LEU A 122 -3.93 -12.93 1.44
C LEU A 122 -2.52 -13.45 1.13
N GLN A 123 -2.40 -14.42 0.23
CA GLN A 123 -1.13 -15.03 -0.11
C GLN A 123 -0.15 -14.07 -0.80
N ASN A 124 -0.66 -13.04 -1.49
CA ASN A 124 0.18 -12.06 -2.18
C ASN A 124 0.29 -10.73 -1.41
N GLY A 125 -0.23 -10.67 -0.18
CA GLY A 125 -0.12 -9.51 0.69
C GLY A 125 1.15 -9.58 1.54
N LEU A 126 1.87 -8.48 1.59
CA LEU A 126 3.00 -8.31 2.51
C LEU A 126 2.62 -7.22 3.53
N VAL A 127 2.61 -7.61 4.80
CA VAL A 127 2.33 -6.70 5.91
C VAL A 127 3.64 -6.05 6.33
N ILE A 128 3.65 -4.72 6.35
CA ILE A 128 4.80 -3.90 6.79
C ILE A 128 4.42 -3.09 8.03
N SER A 129 5.44 -2.69 8.78
CA SER A 129 5.26 -1.77 9.90
C SER A 129 4.68 -0.44 9.40
N PRO A 130 3.60 0.07 10.03
CA PRO A 130 2.97 1.31 9.60
C PRO A 130 3.81 2.53 9.97
N PHE A 131 4.03 3.43 9.01
CA PHE A 131 4.75 4.68 9.24
C PHE A 131 3.84 5.74 9.87
N ARG A 132 3.97 5.92 11.18
CA ARG A 132 3.17 6.86 11.98
C ARG A 132 4.07 7.83 12.72
N LYS A 133 3.54 9.00 13.09
CA LYS A 133 4.25 10.04 13.86
C LYS A 133 5.60 10.36 13.20
N ALA A 134 5.57 10.77 11.93
CA ALA A 134 6.74 10.98 11.09
C ALA A 134 7.85 11.77 11.80
N HIS A 135 7.49 12.87 12.47
CA HIS A 135 8.43 13.72 13.22
C HIS A 135 9.24 13.01 14.31
N ALA A 136 8.71 11.93 14.89
CA ALA A 136 9.38 11.17 15.93
C ALA A 136 10.13 9.94 15.39
N ASN A 137 9.63 9.35 14.29
CA ASN A 137 10.03 8.01 13.87
C ASN A 137 10.89 7.99 12.60
N ARG A 138 10.90 9.06 11.79
CA ARG A 138 11.56 9.03 10.46
C ARG A 138 13.04 8.70 10.52
N ASP A 139 13.76 9.16 11.55
CA ASP A 139 15.21 9.01 11.58
C ASP A 139 15.66 7.55 11.78
N ASN A 140 14.75 6.67 12.22
CA ASN A 140 15.02 5.26 12.48
C ASN A 140 14.20 4.30 11.59
N ASP A 141 13.34 4.82 10.71
CA ASP A 141 12.53 3.98 9.81
C ASP A 141 13.36 3.57 8.57
N LEU A 142 13.68 2.27 8.51
CA LEU A 142 14.41 1.64 7.40
C LEU A 142 13.52 0.66 6.62
N GLU A 143 12.21 0.69 6.83
CA GLU A 143 11.29 -0.33 6.34
C GLU A 143 11.32 -0.43 4.81
N LEU A 144 11.28 0.72 4.12
CA LEU A 144 11.32 0.75 2.65
C LEU A 144 12.66 0.28 2.09
N VAL A 145 13.75 0.41 2.86
CA VAL A 145 15.06 -0.14 2.47
C VAL A 145 15.03 -1.66 2.54
N LYS A 146 14.56 -2.22 3.67
CA LYS A 146 14.39 -3.67 3.83
C LYS A 146 13.46 -4.24 2.77
N LEU A 147 12.34 -3.54 2.52
CA LEU A 147 11.34 -3.95 1.53
C LEU A 147 11.90 -3.94 0.12
N ALA A 148 12.72 -2.93 -0.25
CA ALA A 148 13.41 -2.91 -1.54
C ALA A 148 14.29 -4.14 -1.73
N HIS A 149 15.14 -4.47 -0.75
CA HIS A 149 16.02 -5.63 -0.83
C HIS A 149 15.23 -6.93 -0.98
N TYR A 150 14.19 -7.10 -0.18
CA TYR A 150 13.33 -8.27 -0.26
C TYR A 150 12.68 -8.42 -1.64
N LEU A 151 12.04 -7.35 -2.13
CA LEU A 151 11.36 -7.37 -3.44
C LEU A 151 12.33 -7.66 -4.57
N LEU A 152 13.53 -7.07 -4.56
CA LEU A 152 14.54 -7.36 -5.56
C LEU A 152 15.05 -8.81 -5.49
N ALA A 153 15.21 -9.37 -4.29
CA ALA A 153 15.66 -10.75 -4.12
C ALA A 153 14.65 -11.79 -4.64
N ILE A 154 13.35 -11.47 -4.60
CA ILE A 154 12.29 -12.37 -5.09
C ILE A 154 11.84 -12.04 -6.52
N ALA A 155 12.43 -11.04 -7.17
CA ALA A 155 11.99 -10.54 -8.47
C ALA A 155 12.04 -11.59 -9.59
N ASP A 156 12.98 -12.53 -9.51
CA ASP A 156 13.14 -13.60 -10.51
C ASP A 156 12.27 -14.84 -10.22
N LEU A 157 11.55 -14.88 -9.11
CA LEU A 157 10.67 -16.02 -8.77
C LEU A 157 9.38 -15.98 -9.59
N ASP A 158 9.17 -16.98 -10.44
CA ASP A 158 7.95 -17.11 -11.25
C ASP A 158 6.69 -17.29 -10.40
N ASP A 159 6.82 -18.00 -9.29
CA ASP A 159 5.73 -18.33 -8.37
C ASP A 159 6.05 -17.84 -6.97
N LEU A 160 5.29 -16.86 -6.48
CA LEU A 160 5.44 -16.28 -5.15
C LEU A 160 4.73 -17.11 -4.06
N SER A 161 3.88 -18.07 -4.45
CA SER A 161 3.11 -18.90 -3.50
C SER A 161 3.99 -19.77 -2.60
N VAL A 162 5.26 -19.95 -2.99
CA VAL A 162 6.28 -20.71 -2.26
C VAL A 162 6.88 -19.92 -1.09
N LEU A 163 6.62 -18.62 -1.00
CA LEU A 163 7.18 -17.74 0.02
C LEU A 163 6.24 -17.66 1.23
N ASP A 164 6.83 -17.66 2.43
CA ASP A 164 6.13 -17.21 3.63
C ASP A 164 6.43 -15.73 3.85
N HIS A 165 5.50 -14.87 3.43
CA HIS A 165 5.64 -13.43 3.57
C HIS A 165 5.53 -12.96 5.03
N LYS A 166 5.24 -13.81 6.03
CA LYS A 166 5.26 -13.40 7.44
C LYS A 166 6.67 -13.20 8.00
N ILE A 167 7.67 -13.74 7.33
CA ILE A 167 9.07 -13.71 7.76
C ILE A 167 9.97 -12.92 6.81
N TRP A 168 9.38 -12.09 5.95
CA TRP A 168 10.10 -11.32 4.93
C TRP A 168 11.19 -10.41 5.53
N GLU A 169 10.96 -9.87 6.73
CA GLU A 169 11.92 -9.00 7.43
C GLU A 169 13.22 -9.75 7.79
N PHE A 170 13.13 -11.03 8.17
CA PHE A 170 14.30 -11.85 8.46
C PHE A 170 15.15 -12.08 7.21
N PHE A 171 14.51 -12.31 6.06
CA PHE A 171 15.20 -12.45 4.78
C PHE A 171 15.91 -11.14 4.37
N ALA A 172 15.26 -10.00 4.61
CA ALA A 172 15.85 -8.70 4.30
C ALA A 172 17.10 -8.40 5.15
N GLU A 173 17.13 -8.85 6.41
CA GLU A 173 18.27 -8.69 7.31
C GLU A 173 19.45 -9.59 6.90
N GLU A 174 19.22 -10.87 6.58
CA GLU A 174 20.29 -11.77 6.11
C GLU A 174 20.95 -11.27 4.81
N LEU A 175 20.18 -10.66 3.91
CA LEU A 175 20.69 -10.10 2.65
C LEU A 175 21.51 -8.82 2.86
N SER A 176 21.30 -8.10 3.96
CA SER A 176 22.06 -6.89 4.30
C SER A 176 23.44 -7.16 4.91
N ASP A 177 23.69 -8.40 5.35
CA ASP A 177 24.96 -8.84 5.94
C ASP A 177 25.95 -9.41 4.89
N VAL A 178 25.58 -9.42 3.60
CA VAL A 178 26.48 -9.85 2.51
C VAL A 178 27.47 -8.70 2.20
N PRO A 179 28.79 -8.88 2.39
CA PRO A 179 29.77 -7.85 2.10
C PRO A 179 29.79 -7.52 0.59
N GLU A 180 29.94 -6.24 0.25
CA GLU A 180 30.09 -5.69 -1.11
C GLU A 180 31.07 -6.47 -2.02
#